data_AF-A0A4Q5ZTQ6-F1
#
_entry.id   AF-A0A4Q5ZTQ6-F1
#
_cell.length_a   1.000
_cell.length_b   1.000
_cell.length_c   1.000
_cell.angle_alpha   90.00
_cell.angle_beta   90.00
_cell.angle_gamma   90.00
#
_symmetry.space_group_name_H-M   'P 1'
#
loop_
_entity.id
_entity.type
_entity.pdbx_description
1 polymer ?
#
loop_
_entity_poly.entity_id
_entity_poly.type
_entity_poly.pdbx_seq_one_letter_code
_entity_poly.pdbx_strand_id
1 'polypeptide(L)'
;MVLAILAIIFFQGYWLLKSFSEERQTLNIRSNILFRESIFESQAARFAIDTSGAVNITNRVDAIAPGISQISLGGVSGAAVYAQVGQPFGSFYATDLLTDDQGRVVVDSASGMPQINPELVYKGNYQPKFIASWGTNLRYKGLSFNMLFDTKQGGVFFSRTKDIMDFTGVAKETEQRDETVYPNSVYLSTDGQYIQNETPYDPYLYYTGVIPSGQHIIDASYVKLRELSLTYQLPEKLVTRTFLGSASLGIYGNNLFIWTSKQNMYSDPEMNSGGNTNLQAFDFSSRMSLRNYGIRLAVTF
;
A
#
# COMPACT_ATOMS: atom_id res chain seq x y z
N MET A 1 1.53 -30.46 -20.79
CA MET A 1 1.25 -30.07 -19.38
C MET A 1 1.35 -28.56 -19.17
N VAL A 2 2.51 -27.92 -19.44
CA VAL A 2 2.67 -26.44 -19.35
C VAL A 2 1.69 -25.69 -20.26
N LEU A 3 1.49 -26.14 -21.51
CA LEU A 3 0.52 -25.55 -22.44
C LEU A 3 -0.94 -25.66 -21.98
N ALA A 4 -1.29 -26.71 -21.23
CA ALA A 4 -2.63 -26.88 -20.69
C ALA A 4 -2.87 -25.92 -19.51
N ILE A 5 -1.85 -25.70 -18.68
CA ILE A 5 -1.89 -24.73 -17.59
C ILE A 5 -2.02 -23.31 -18.15
N LEU A 6 -1.26 -22.96 -19.20
CA LEU A 6 -1.37 -21.66 -19.86
C LEU A 6 -2.73 -21.44 -20.52
N ALA A 7 -3.31 -22.47 -21.13
CA ALA A 7 -4.66 -22.40 -21.71
C ALA A 7 -5.74 -22.18 -20.65
N ILE A 8 -5.62 -22.81 -19.48
CA ILE A 8 -6.56 -22.61 -18.36
C ILE A 8 -6.44 -21.20 -17.79
N ILE A 9 -5.21 -20.70 -17.55
CA ILE A 9 -4.98 -19.33 -17.06
C ILE A 9 -5.55 -18.30 -18.05
N PHE A 10 -5.33 -18.50 -19.36
CA PHE A 10 -5.85 -17.60 -20.39
C PHE A 10 -7.38 -17.62 -20.46
N PHE A 11 -7.98 -18.82 -20.41
CA PHE A 11 -9.44 -18.97 -20.42
C PHE A 11 -10.10 -18.34 -19.19
N GLN A 12 -9.50 -18.54 -18.00
CA GLN A 12 -9.97 -17.94 -16.75
C GLN A 12 -9.83 -16.41 -16.75
N GLY A 13 -8.72 -15.87 -17.26
CA GLY A 13 -8.52 -14.42 -17.40
C GLY A 13 -9.49 -13.77 -18.39
N TYR A 14 -9.77 -14.44 -19.51
CA TYR A 14 -10.74 -13.97 -20.50
C TYR A 14 -12.17 -13.91 -19.94
N TRP A 15 -12.57 -14.93 -19.17
CA TRP A 15 -13.91 -14.98 -18.58
C TRP A 15 -14.11 -13.94 -17.48
N LEU A 16 -13.08 -13.69 -16.67
CA LEU A 16 -13.05 -12.61 -15.67
C LEU A 16 -13.20 -11.23 -16.30
N LEU A 17 -12.49 -10.95 -17.38
CA LEU A 17 -12.60 -9.67 -18.08
C LEU A 17 -13.99 -9.49 -18.74
N LYS A 18 -14.57 -10.58 -19.24
CA LYS A 18 -15.90 -10.57 -19.84
C LYS A 18 -16.98 -10.33 -18.79
N SER A 19 -16.94 -11.03 -17.65
CA SER A 19 -17.91 -10.84 -16.57
C SER A 19 -17.83 -9.43 -15.97
N PHE A 20 -16.61 -8.87 -15.86
CA PHE A 20 -16.42 -7.50 -15.40
C PHE A 20 -17.00 -6.44 -16.35
N SER A 21 -17.08 -6.74 -17.64
CA SER A 21 -17.69 -5.84 -18.64
C SER A 21 -19.22 -5.90 -18.62
N GLU A 22 -19.78 -7.06 -18.28
CA GLU A 22 -21.24 -7.31 -18.25
C GLU A 22 -21.87 -6.84 -16.92
N GLU A 23 -21.12 -6.77 -15.81
CA GLU A 23 -21.62 -6.35 -14.49
C GLU A 23 -21.74 -4.82 -14.28
N ARG A 24 -21.42 -3.99 -15.29
CA ARG A 24 -21.45 -2.52 -15.14
C ARG A 24 -22.88 -1.92 -15.08
N GLN A 25 -23.94 -2.73 -15.14
CA GLN A 25 -25.32 -2.24 -15.19
C GLN A 25 -26.26 -2.70 -14.07
N THR A 26 -25.87 -3.56 -13.13
CA THR A 26 -26.79 -4.01 -12.06
C THR A 26 -26.13 -4.22 -10.69
N LEU A 27 -26.44 -3.27 -9.79
CA LEU A 27 -26.80 -3.44 -8.37
C LEU A 27 -25.80 -4.02 -7.35
N ASN A 28 -25.66 -3.22 -6.29
CA ASN A 28 -25.45 -3.57 -4.88
C ASN A 28 -25.67 -5.04 -4.50
N ILE A 29 -24.64 -5.73 -4.01
CA ILE A 29 -24.70 -6.74 -2.94
C ILE A 29 -23.29 -6.91 -2.33
N ARG A 30 -23.24 -7.02 -0.99
CA ARG A 30 -22.07 -7.46 -0.22
C ARG A 30 -21.83 -8.95 -0.49
N SER A 31 -20.63 -9.36 -0.89
CA SER A 31 -20.23 -10.77 -0.86
C SER A 31 -18.73 -10.95 -0.62
N ASN A 32 -18.38 -11.50 0.54
CA ASN A 32 -17.12 -12.21 0.75
C ASN A 32 -17.24 -13.54 -0.01
N ILE A 33 -16.50 -13.72 -1.11
CA ILE A 33 -16.51 -14.98 -1.85
C ILE A 33 -15.17 -15.69 -1.64
N LEU A 34 -15.19 -16.72 -0.81
CA LEU A 34 -14.15 -17.73 -0.70
C LEU A 34 -14.48 -18.84 -1.70
N PHE A 35 -13.76 -18.91 -2.83
CA PHE A 35 -13.88 -20.03 -3.77
C PHE A 35 -12.91 -21.14 -3.35
N ARG A 36 -13.46 -22.29 -2.95
CA ARG A 36 -12.70 -23.49 -2.58
C ARG A 36 -13.05 -24.62 -3.56
N GLU A 37 -12.27 -24.78 -4.62
CA GLU A 37 -12.37 -25.95 -5.51
C GLU A 37 -11.33 -27.00 -5.11
N SER A 38 -11.77 -28.03 -4.38
CA SER A 38 -10.98 -29.23 -4.11
C SER A 38 -11.34 -30.33 -5.12
N ILE A 39 -10.41 -30.67 -6.02
CA ILE A 39 -10.56 -31.80 -6.95
C ILE A 39 -9.91 -33.06 -6.33
N PHE A 40 -10.74 -34.06 -6.00
CA PHE A 40 -10.37 -35.47 -5.73
C PHE A 40 -10.48 -36.25 -7.07
N GLU A 41 -9.69 -37.25 -7.49
CA GLU A 41 -8.85 -38.26 -6.84
C GLU A 41 -7.74 -38.76 -7.82
N SER A 42 -6.54 -39.02 -7.32
CA SER A 42 -5.65 -40.14 -7.71
C SER A 42 -4.46 -40.17 -6.72
N GLN A 43 -4.15 -41.34 -6.18
CA GLN A 43 -3.35 -41.59 -4.95
C GLN A 43 -1.85 -41.16 -4.95
N ALA A 44 -1.47 -40.04 -5.58
CA ALA A 44 -0.07 -39.57 -5.55
C ALA A 44 0.18 -38.06 -5.46
N ALA A 45 -0.83 -37.18 -5.57
CA ALA A 45 -0.63 -35.74 -5.39
C ALA A 45 -1.94 -35.08 -4.92
N ARG A 46 -1.99 -34.54 -3.71
CA ARG A 46 -3.10 -33.66 -3.29
C ARG A 46 -2.72 -32.25 -3.71
N PHE A 47 -3.29 -31.78 -4.83
CA PHE A 47 -3.15 -30.41 -5.30
C PHE A 47 -4.31 -29.60 -4.73
N ALA A 48 -4.03 -28.63 -3.85
CA ALA A 48 -5.03 -27.74 -3.27
C ALA A 48 -4.66 -26.29 -3.57
N ILE A 49 -5.44 -25.62 -4.41
CA ILE A 49 -5.34 -24.17 -4.58
C ILE A 49 -6.44 -23.54 -3.71
N ASP A 50 -6.05 -22.80 -2.68
CA ASP A 50 -6.96 -21.98 -1.88
C ASP A 50 -6.78 -20.51 -2.32
N THR A 51 -7.83 -19.88 -2.86
CA THR A 51 -7.83 -18.46 -3.26
C THR A 51 -8.84 -17.69 -2.41
N SER A 52 -8.40 -16.60 -1.76
CA SER A 52 -9.25 -15.79 -0.87
C SER A 52 -9.16 -14.30 -1.21
N GLY A 53 -10.18 -13.74 -1.87
CA GLY A 53 -10.28 -12.29 -2.08
C GLY A 53 -11.18 -11.64 -1.03
N ALA A 54 -10.80 -10.45 -0.56
CA ALA A 54 -11.73 -9.55 0.13
C ALA A 54 -11.99 -8.33 -0.75
N VAL A 55 -13.21 -7.79 -0.72
CA VAL A 55 -13.54 -6.53 -1.38
C VAL A 55 -14.00 -5.59 -0.27
N ASN A 56 -13.29 -4.48 -0.09
CA ASN A 56 -13.58 -3.57 1.01
C ASN A 56 -14.85 -2.76 0.71
N ILE A 57 -15.64 -2.49 1.74
CA ILE A 57 -16.85 -1.67 1.67
C ILE A 57 -16.41 -0.24 2.00
N THR A 58 -16.57 0.69 1.07
CA THR A 58 -16.30 2.11 1.32
C THR A 58 -17.26 2.60 2.41
N ASN A 59 -16.75 2.94 3.59
CA ASN A 59 -17.56 3.59 4.62
C ASN A 59 -17.72 5.08 4.28
N ARG A 60 -18.84 5.68 4.67
CA ARG A 60 -19.08 7.13 4.59
C ARG A 60 -19.60 7.60 5.93
N VAL A 61 -19.17 8.79 6.35
CA VAL A 61 -19.70 9.43 7.55
C VAL A 61 -21.04 10.06 7.20
N ASP A 62 -22.12 9.47 7.71
CA ASP A 62 -23.50 9.88 7.43
C ASP A 62 -23.90 11.13 8.23
N ALA A 63 -23.63 11.11 9.53
CA ALA A 63 -23.91 12.23 10.42
C ALA A 63 -22.89 12.31 11.56
N ILE A 64 -22.74 13.53 12.09
CA ILE A 64 -22.04 13.85 13.33
C ILE A 64 -23.05 14.56 14.26
N ALA A 65 -22.67 14.86 15.51
CA ALA A 65 -23.48 15.67 16.41
C ALA A 65 -23.99 16.97 15.73
N PRO A 66 -25.24 17.40 16.01
CA PRO A 66 -25.84 18.55 15.35
C PRO A 66 -24.96 19.81 15.40
N GLY A 67 -24.77 20.46 14.26
CA GLY A 67 -23.94 21.66 14.13
C GLY A 67 -22.45 21.40 13.89
N ILE A 68 -22.00 20.14 13.86
CA ILE A 68 -20.60 19.78 13.57
C ILE A 68 -20.51 19.10 12.21
N SER A 69 -19.75 19.69 11.28
CA SER A 69 -19.52 19.13 9.94
C SER A 69 -18.28 18.24 9.84
N GLN A 70 -17.32 18.41 10.76
CA GLN A 70 -16.06 17.68 10.78
C GLN A 70 -15.51 17.52 12.20
N ILE A 71 -14.84 16.39 12.46
CA ILE A 71 -14.09 16.11 13.70
C ILE A 71 -12.68 15.68 13.33
N SER A 72 -11.68 16.30 13.97
CA SER A 72 -10.30 15.83 13.88
C SER A 72 -10.12 14.54 14.69
N LEU A 73 -9.57 13.52 14.05
CA LEU A 73 -9.20 12.24 14.66
C LEU A 73 -7.75 12.24 15.19
N GLY A 74 -7.02 13.34 14.97
CA GLY A 74 -5.62 13.51 15.33
C GLY A 74 -4.71 13.70 14.12
N GLY A 75 -3.42 13.92 14.39
CA GLY A 75 -2.42 14.15 13.35
C GLY A 75 -1.14 14.77 13.89
N VAL A 76 -0.35 15.31 12.99
CA VAL A 76 0.88 16.07 13.25
C VAL A 76 0.70 17.51 12.77
N SER A 77 1.68 18.37 13.08
CA SER A 77 1.69 19.73 12.52
C SER A 77 1.65 19.67 11.00
N GLY A 78 0.65 20.31 10.39
CA GLY A 78 0.48 20.36 8.94
C GLY A 78 -0.22 19.16 8.29
N ALA A 79 -0.52 18.06 9.01
CA ALA A 79 -1.26 16.92 8.45
C ALA A 79 -2.13 16.23 9.50
N ALA A 80 -3.43 16.11 9.23
CA ALA A 80 -4.39 15.51 10.15
C ALA A 80 -5.44 14.68 9.42
N VAL A 81 -6.04 13.77 10.18
CA VAL A 81 -7.10 12.89 9.71
C VAL A 81 -8.42 13.35 10.30
N TYR A 82 -9.47 13.38 9.48
CA TYR A 82 -10.78 13.87 9.85
C TYR A 82 -11.88 12.84 9.57
N ALA A 83 -12.91 12.87 10.40
CA ALA A 83 -14.23 12.35 10.08
C ALA A 83 -15.10 13.53 9.63
N GLN A 84 -15.53 13.55 8.37
CA GLN A 84 -16.31 14.64 7.79
C GLN A 84 -17.56 14.09 7.11
N VAL A 85 -18.70 14.72 7.38
CA VAL A 85 -20.00 14.33 6.81
C VAL A 85 -19.92 14.28 5.28
N GLY A 86 -20.40 13.18 4.70
CA GLY A 86 -20.39 12.93 3.26
C GLY A 86 -19.06 12.35 2.72
N GLN A 87 -17.96 12.42 3.48
CA GLN A 87 -16.67 11.83 3.11
C GLN A 87 -16.48 10.44 3.72
N PRO A 88 -15.58 9.62 3.16
CA PRO A 88 -15.16 8.39 3.83
C PRO A 88 -14.50 8.69 5.17
N PHE A 89 -14.68 7.80 6.15
CA PHE A 89 -14.06 7.98 7.47
C PHE A 89 -12.54 7.96 7.32
N GLY A 90 -11.82 8.85 7.99
CA GLY A 90 -10.36 8.85 7.90
C GLY A 90 -9.79 9.61 6.71
N SER A 91 -10.44 10.71 6.34
CA SER A 91 -9.99 11.59 5.28
C SER A 91 -8.78 12.41 5.73
N PHE A 92 -7.72 12.38 4.94
CA PHE A 92 -6.51 13.14 5.19
C PHE A 92 -6.63 14.55 4.65
N TYR A 93 -6.28 15.51 5.49
CA TYR A 93 -6.13 16.91 5.14
C TYR A 93 -4.75 17.39 5.59
N ALA A 94 -4.07 18.14 4.74
CA ALA A 94 -2.74 18.66 5.03
C ALA A 94 -2.52 20.05 4.44
N THR A 95 -1.56 20.78 4.99
CA THR A 95 -0.98 21.92 4.30
C THR A 95 -0.32 21.42 3.03
N ASP A 96 -0.53 22.14 1.93
CA ASP A 96 0.00 21.75 0.63
C ASP A 96 0.35 23.00 -0.19
N LEU A 97 0.94 22.79 -1.36
CA LEU A 97 1.27 23.86 -2.29
C LEU A 97 -0.02 24.52 -2.81
N LEU A 98 0.02 25.85 -2.96
CA LEU A 98 -1.02 26.60 -3.63
C LEU A 98 -0.99 26.25 -5.12
N THR A 99 -2.15 25.92 -5.66
CA THR A 99 -2.32 25.63 -7.09
C THR A 99 -3.42 26.50 -7.66
N ASP A 100 -3.30 26.84 -8.94
CA ASP A 100 -4.37 27.51 -9.67
C ASP A 100 -5.44 26.50 -10.14
N ASP A 101 -6.49 27.00 -10.79
CA ASP A 101 -7.59 26.18 -11.31
C ASP A 101 -7.16 25.17 -12.39
N GLN A 102 -5.96 25.32 -12.94
CA GLN A 102 -5.36 24.42 -13.94
C GLN A 102 -4.40 23.40 -13.30
N GLY A 103 -4.22 23.44 -11.97
CA GLY A 103 -3.32 22.55 -11.23
C GLY A 103 -1.84 22.92 -11.35
N ARG A 104 -1.52 24.16 -11.77
CA ARG A 104 -0.14 24.68 -11.81
C ARG A 104 0.22 25.22 -10.43
N VAL A 105 1.46 24.99 -10.00
CA VAL A 105 1.93 25.44 -8.67
C VAL A 105 2.15 26.94 -8.71
N VAL A 106 1.56 27.66 -7.76
CA VAL A 106 1.78 29.10 -7.59
C VAL A 106 3.07 29.33 -6.82
N VAL A 107 3.96 30.13 -7.38
CA VAL A 107 5.26 30.48 -6.80
C VAL A 107 5.36 31.97 -6.52
N ASP A 108 6.28 32.34 -5.63
CA ASP A 108 6.73 33.71 -5.44
C ASP A 108 7.54 34.18 -6.65
N SER A 109 7.20 35.35 -7.20
CA SER A 109 7.80 35.85 -8.45
C SER A 109 9.28 36.22 -8.32
N ALA A 110 9.74 36.56 -7.12
CA ALA A 110 11.10 37.01 -6.88
C ALA A 110 12.06 35.86 -6.56
N SER A 111 11.60 34.88 -5.79
CA SER A 111 12.42 33.75 -5.32
C SER A 111 12.17 32.45 -6.08
N GLY A 112 11.12 32.36 -6.89
CA GLY A 112 10.69 31.12 -7.55
C GLY A 112 10.13 30.06 -6.60
N MET A 113 10.06 30.35 -5.29
CA MET A 113 9.63 29.40 -4.27
C MET A 113 8.14 29.10 -4.32
N PRO A 114 7.71 27.84 -4.22
CA PRO A 114 6.31 27.48 -4.09
C PRO A 114 5.63 28.14 -2.90
N GLN A 115 4.43 28.67 -3.12
CA GLN A 115 3.59 29.23 -2.07
C GLN A 115 2.75 28.14 -1.40
N ILE A 116 2.50 28.30 -0.11
CA ILE A 116 1.66 27.37 0.65
C ILE A 116 0.20 27.80 0.56
N ASN A 117 -0.68 26.83 0.36
CA ASN A 117 -2.11 27.05 0.39
C ASN A 117 -2.53 27.50 1.81
N PRO A 118 -3.23 28.65 1.96
CA PRO A 118 -3.71 29.10 3.27
C PRO A 118 -4.75 28.15 3.90
N GLU A 119 -5.37 27.29 3.08
CA GLU A 119 -6.34 26.29 3.52
C GLU A 119 -5.76 24.87 3.47
N LEU A 120 -6.28 23.99 4.34
CA LEU A 120 -5.91 22.58 4.31
C LEU A 120 -6.51 21.90 3.08
N VAL A 121 -5.69 21.17 2.36
CA VAL A 121 -6.06 20.46 1.13
C VAL A 121 -6.37 19.01 1.46
N TYR A 122 -7.43 18.47 0.84
CA TYR A 122 -7.74 17.04 0.90
C TYR A 122 -6.67 16.22 0.16
N LYS A 123 -6.08 15.24 0.84
CA LYS A 123 -4.98 14.41 0.31
C LYS A 123 -5.35 12.95 0.08
N GLY A 124 -6.62 12.60 0.22
CA GLY A 124 -7.12 11.24 0.07
C GLY A 124 -7.64 10.68 1.39
N ASN A 125 -7.78 9.36 1.45
CA ASN A 125 -8.29 8.66 2.61
C ASN A 125 -7.29 7.57 3.01
N TYR A 126 -7.15 7.26 4.31
CA TYR A 126 -6.21 6.22 4.71
C TYR A 126 -6.69 4.80 4.43
N GLN A 127 -7.98 4.60 4.19
CA GLN A 127 -8.52 3.28 3.96
C GLN A 127 -8.18 2.79 2.55
N PRO A 128 -7.77 1.53 2.40
CA PRO A 128 -7.55 0.95 1.09
C PRO A 128 -8.87 0.79 0.36
N LYS A 129 -8.84 0.95 -0.96
CA LYS A 129 -9.99 0.71 -1.85
C LYS A 129 -10.35 -0.77 -1.87
N PHE A 130 -9.34 -1.66 -1.85
CA PHE A 130 -9.54 -3.10 -1.68
C PHE A 130 -8.34 -3.77 -1.03
N ILE A 131 -8.57 -4.96 -0.48
CA ILE A 131 -7.56 -5.81 0.15
C ILE A 131 -7.75 -7.22 -0.40
N ALA A 132 -6.72 -7.82 -0.96
CA ALA A 132 -6.83 -9.17 -1.50
C ALA A 132 -5.63 -10.03 -1.07
N SER A 133 -5.85 -11.33 -1.02
CA SER A 133 -4.81 -12.30 -0.73
C SER A 133 -4.85 -13.43 -1.76
N TRP A 134 -3.69 -13.98 -2.09
CA TRP A 134 -3.58 -15.11 -3.00
C TRP A 134 -2.61 -16.14 -2.43
N GLY A 135 -3.14 -17.31 -2.12
CA GLY A 135 -2.40 -18.43 -1.53
C GLY A 135 -2.22 -19.58 -2.51
N THR A 136 -1.22 -20.41 -2.25
CA THR A 136 -1.00 -21.68 -2.96
C THR A 136 -0.43 -22.73 -2.00
N ASN A 137 -1.05 -23.92 -1.97
CA ASN A 137 -0.64 -25.04 -1.12
C ASN A 137 -0.42 -26.32 -1.97
N LEU A 138 0.84 -26.69 -2.20
CA LEU A 138 1.17 -27.85 -3.02
C LEU A 138 1.73 -28.97 -2.17
N ARG A 139 1.20 -30.19 -2.31
CA ARG A 139 1.70 -31.37 -1.60
C ARG A 139 1.99 -32.52 -2.55
N TYR A 140 3.22 -33.02 -2.50
CA TYR A 140 3.66 -34.13 -3.34
C TYR A 140 4.72 -35.00 -2.64
N LYS A 141 4.41 -36.28 -2.40
CA LYS A 141 5.34 -37.29 -1.85
C LYS A 141 6.15 -36.82 -0.63
N GLY A 142 5.49 -36.23 0.35
CA GLY A 142 6.12 -35.71 1.57
C GLY A 142 6.62 -34.26 1.44
N LEU A 143 6.77 -33.73 0.23
CA LEU A 143 7.04 -32.31 0.01
C LEU A 143 5.75 -31.50 0.17
N SER A 144 5.83 -30.40 0.92
CA SER A 144 4.77 -29.40 1.10
C SER A 144 5.34 -28.02 0.79
N PHE A 145 4.78 -27.35 -0.20
CA PHE A 145 5.10 -25.98 -0.57
C PHE A 145 3.92 -25.07 -0.25
N ASN A 146 4.18 -23.95 0.42
CA ASN A 146 3.17 -22.95 0.74
C ASN A 146 3.68 -21.58 0.30
N MET A 147 2.80 -20.78 -0.30
CA MET A 147 3.09 -19.41 -0.71
C MET A 147 1.85 -18.55 -0.46
N LEU A 148 2.05 -17.33 0.04
CA LEU A 148 0.99 -16.35 0.26
C LEU A 148 1.44 -14.96 -0.19
N PHE A 149 0.67 -14.37 -1.08
CA PHE A 149 0.74 -12.95 -1.41
C PHE A 149 -0.43 -12.20 -0.78
N ASP A 150 -0.16 -11.03 -0.22
CA ASP A 150 -1.19 -10.08 0.22
C ASP A 150 -1.04 -8.76 -0.52
N THR A 151 -2.15 -8.06 -0.72
CA THR A 151 -2.15 -6.71 -1.26
C THR A 151 -3.20 -5.83 -0.59
N LYS A 152 -2.82 -4.58 -0.36
CA LYS A 152 -3.74 -3.47 -0.08
C LYS A 152 -3.52 -2.45 -1.19
N GLN A 153 -4.61 -2.01 -1.82
CA GLN A 153 -4.53 -1.09 -2.97
C GLN A 153 -5.39 0.14 -2.71
N GLY A 154 -4.80 1.30 -3.00
CA GLY A 154 -5.30 2.61 -2.60
C GLY A 154 -5.04 2.92 -1.13
N GLY A 155 -5.57 4.05 -0.71
CA GLY A 155 -5.24 4.64 0.57
C GLY A 155 -3.99 5.51 0.50
N VAL A 156 -3.83 6.43 1.45
CA VAL A 156 -2.64 7.25 1.61
C VAL A 156 -2.19 7.24 3.07
N PHE A 157 -0.90 7.48 3.29
CA PHE A 157 -0.34 7.62 4.62
C PHE A 157 0.70 8.73 4.67
N PHE A 158 0.84 9.36 5.83
CA PHE A 158 1.90 10.32 6.08
C PHE A 158 3.20 9.58 6.41
N SER A 159 4.27 9.88 5.68
CA SER A 159 5.60 9.29 5.88
C SER A 159 6.58 10.32 6.41
N ARG A 160 6.82 10.31 7.73
CA ARG A 160 7.91 11.07 8.35
C ARG A 160 9.28 10.58 7.87
N THR A 161 9.37 9.33 7.44
CA THR A 161 10.59 8.77 6.85
C THR A 161 10.94 9.49 5.54
N LYS A 162 9.94 9.76 4.68
CA LYS A 162 10.15 10.59 3.47
C LYS A 162 10.57 12.01 3.86
N ASP A 163 9.82 12.63 4.76
CA ASP A 163 10.05 13.99 5.26
C ASP A 163 11.49 14.19 5.79
N ILE A 164 11.98 13.28 6.64
CA ILE A 164 13.35 13.40 7.16
C ILE A 164 14.41 13.14 6.07
N MET A 165 14.12 12.27 5.09
CA MET A 165 15.03 12.01 3.97
C MET A 165 15.09 13.20 2.99
N ASP A 166 13.98 13.88 2.78
CA ASP A 166 13.89 15.14 2.03
C ASP A 166 14.71 16.22 2.76
N PHE A 167 14.46 16.43 4.06
CA PHE A 167 15.19 17.40 4.89
C PHE A 167 16.71 17.15 4.93
N THR A 168 17.13 15.89 5.00
CA THR A 168 18.56 15.52 5.06
C THR A 168 19.24 15.41 3.69
N GLY A 169 18.50 15.57 2.59
CA GLY A 169 19.04 15.54 1.23
C GLY A 169 19.50 14.15 0.79
N VAL A 170 18.86 13.08 1.30
CA VAL A 170 19.14 11.68 0.95
C VAL A 170 17.96 11.00 0.23
N ALA A 171 16.84 11.68 0.08
CA ALA A 171 15.73 11.23 -0.76
C ALA A 171 16.08 11.34 -2.25
N LYS A 172 15.44 10.52 -3.10
CA LYS A 172 15.69 10.52 -4.55
C LYS A 172 15.35 11.87 -5.19
N GLU A 173 14.33 12.55 -4.67
CA GLU A 173 13.87 13.86 -5.10
C GLU A 173 14.92 14.97 -4.89
N THR A 174 15.84 14.76 -3.95
CA THR A 174 16.92 15.70 -3.63
C THR A 174 18.21 15.47 -4.44
N GLU A 175 18.16 14.55 -5.41
CA GLU A 175 19.29 14.27 -6.30
C GLU A 175 19.63 15.47 -7.18
N GLN A 176 18.61 16.19 -7.68
CA GLN A 176 18.82 17.45 -8.39
C GLN A 176 19.00 18.59 -7.39
N ARG A 177 20.17 19.23 -7.46
CA ARG A 177 20.60 20.28 -6.51
C ARG A 177 20.78 21.63 -7.17
N ASP A 178 20.87 21.66 -8.49
CA ASP A 178 21.00 22.91 -9.24
C ASP A 178 19.69 23.69 -9.19
N GLU A 179 19.81 25.01 -9.09
CA GLU A 179 18.67 25.93 -9.20
C GLU A 179 17.99 25.74 -10.55
N THR A 180 16.71 25.37 -10.52
CA THR A 180 15.89 25.13 -11.70
C THR A 180 14.53 25.77 -11.52
N VAL A 181 13.82 26.04 -12.61
CA VAL A 181 12.43 26.52 -12.55
C VAL A 181 11.56 25.41 -11.97
N TYR A 182 10.73 25.74 -10.97
CA TYR A 182 9.84 24.77 -10.37
C TYR A 182 8.91 24.17 -11.46
N PRO A 183 8.80 22.85 -11.59
CA PRO A 183 8.03 22.24 -12.68
C PRO A 183 6.56 22.68 -12.69
N ASN A 184 6.03 23.00 -13.88
CA ASN A 184 4.62 23.38 -14.06
C ASN A 184 4.17 24.51 -13.10
N SER A 185 4.95 25.59 -13.01
CA SER A 185 4.70 26.71 -12.08
C SER A 185 4.31 28.02 -12.76
N VAL A 186 3.56 28.83 -12.01
CA VAL A 186 3.11 30.18 -12.36
C VAL A 186 3.26 31.12 -11.18
N TYR A 187 3.33 32.42 -11.41
CA TYR A 187 3.19 33.42 -10.34
C TYR A 187 1.99 34.32 -10.61
N LEU A 188 1.43 34.89 -9.54
CA LEU A 188 0.32 35.84 -9.63
C LEU A 188 0.86 37.27 -9.82
N SER A 189 0.57 37.89 -10.97
CA SER A 189 0.93 39.28 -11.24
C SER A 189 0.12 40.25 -10.38
N THR A 190 0.58 41.50 -10.26
CA THR A 190 -0.15 42.59 -9.58
C THR A 190 -1.54 42.84 -10.17
N ASP A 191 -1.73 42.51 -11.44
CA ASP A 191 -3.00 42.64 -12.16
C ASP A 191 -3.93 41.42 -11.97
N GLY A 192 -3.56 40.48 -11.10
CA GLY A 192 -4.33 39.28 -10.78
C GLY A 192 -4.27 38.19 -11.86
N GLN A 193 -3.36 38.29 -12.82
CA GLN A 193 -3.18 37.28 -13.87
C GLN A 193 -2.08 36.28 -13.50
N TYR A 194 -2.31 34.99 -13.78
CA TYR A 194 -1.29 33.95 -13.63
C TYR A 194 -0.36 33.94 -14.85
N ILE A 195 0.94 34.14 -14.61
CA ILE A 195 1.98 34.18 -15.65
C ILE A 195 2.92 32.99 -15.45
N GLN A 196 3.40 32.40 -16.56
CA GLN A 196 4.38 31.31 -16.53
C GLN A 196 5.64 31.74 -15.76
N ASN A 197 6.07 30.88 -14.84
CA ASN A 197 7.29 31.13 -14.08
C ASN A 197 8.54 30.82 -14.93
N GLU A 198 9.52 31.71 -14.86
CA GLU A 198 10.88 31.53 -15.40
C GLU A 198 11.95 31.70 -14.32
N THR A 199 11.55 32.09 -13.09
CA THR A 199 12.45 32.29 -11.96
C THR A 199 12.80 30.93 -11.35
N PRO A 200 14.09 30.58 -11.28
CA PRO A 200 14.53 29.36 -10.63
C PRO A 200 14.36 29.48 -9.10
N TYR A 201 14.20 28.35 -8.43
CA TYR A 201 14.16 28.28 -6.96
C TYR A 201 15.38 27.55 -6.42
N ASP A 202 15.73 27.84 -5.16
CA ASP A 202 16.78 27.13 -4.41
C ASP A 202 16.22 25.79 -3.85
N PRO A 203 16.68 24.63 -4.34
CA PRO A 203 16.18 23.34 -3.85
C PRO A 203 16.51 23.07 -2.39
N TYR A 204 17.67 23.54 -1.90
CA TYR A 204 18.07 23.35 -0.51
C TYR A 204 17.12 24.07 0.44
N LEU A 205 16.81 25.34 0.18
CA LEU A 205 15.84 26.10 0.99
C LEU A 205 14.43 25.50 0.90
N TYR A 206 14.04 24.97 -0.26
CA TYR A 206 12.75 24.31 -0.41
C TYR A 206 12.62 23.08 0.49
N TYR A 207 13.55 22.12 0.41
CA TYR A 207 13.47 20.87 1.17
C TYR A 207 13.72 21.04 2.67
N THR A 208 14.43 22.10 3.09
CA THR A 208 14.75 22.33 4.51
C THR A 208 13.77 23.24 5.25
N GLY A 209 12.96 24.04 4.53
CA GLY A 209 12.12 25.06 5.16
C GLY A 209 10.77 25.37 4.51
N VAL A 210 10.52 24.98 3.26
CA VAL A 210 9.28 25.37 2.54
C VAL A 210 8.35 24.18 2.29
N ILE A 211 8.88 23.00 1.98
CA ILE A 211 8.09 21.82 1.58
C ILE A 211 6.97 21.50 2.61
N PRO A 212 5.68 21.50 2.21
CA PRO A 212 4.60 21.29 3.16
C PRO A 212 4.34 19.81 3.42
N SER A 213 3.71 19.50 4.55
CA SER A 213 3.45 18.11 4.99
C SER A 213 2.63 17.30 3.98
N GLY A 214 1.79 17.93 3.16
CA GLY A 214 1.03 17.30 2.10
C GLY A 214 1.90 16.63 1.02
N GLN A 215 3.16 17.05 0.86
CA GLN A 215 4.14 16.42 -0.05
C GLN A 215 4.77 15.14 0.55
N HIS A 216 4.49 14.86 1.82
CA HIS A 216 4.92 13.64 2.53
C HIS A 216 3.77 12.66 2.75
N ILE A 217 2.57 12.96 2.24
CA ILE A 217 1.46 12.02 2.15
C ILE A 217 1.59 11.27 0.84
N ILE A 218 1.86 9.97 0.94
CA ILE A 218 2.19 9.10 -0.20
C ILE A 218 1.24 7.90 -0.27
N ASP A 219 1.21 7.26 -1.44
CA ASP A 219 0.36 6.11 -1.72
C ASP A 219 0.70 4.91 -0.81
N ALA A 220 -0.35 4.35 -0.19
CA ALA A 220 -0.25 3.23 0.75
C ALA A 220 -0.35 1.85 0.07
N SER A 221 -0.38 1.80 -1.26
CA SER A 221 -0.59 0.56 -1.99
C SER A 221 0.66 -0.31 -1.98
N TYR A 222 0.47 -1.60 -1.76
CA TYR A 222 1.53 -2.59 -1.83
C TYR A 222 1.04 -3.97 -2.26
N VAL A 223 1.96 -4.78 -2.77
CA VAL A 223 1.88 -6.24 -2.86
C VAL A 223 3.01 -6.81 -2.01
N LYS A 224 2.76 -7.84 -1.21
CA LYS A 224 3.74 -8.42 -0.29
C LYS A 224 3.75 -9.94 -0.38
N LEU A 225 4.93 -10.54 -0.54
CA LEU A 225 5.12 -11.98 -0.35
C LEU A 225 5.16 -12.24 1.16
N ARG A 226 3.99 -12.56 1.72
CA ARG A 226 3.77 -12.74 3.15
C ARG A 226 4.41 -13.99 3.68
N GLU A 227 4.20 -15.10 3.01
CA GLU A 227 4.67 -16.40 3.46
C GLU A 227 5.23 -17.18 2.28
N LEU A 228 6.35 -17.85 2.52
CA LEU A 228 6.89 -18.85 1.63
C LEU A 228 7.48 -19.96 2.49
N SER A 229 7.07 -21.20 2.28
CA SER A 229 7.67 -22.33 2.98
C SER A 229 7.76 -23.56 2.09
N LEU A 230 8.81 -24.34 2.34
CA LEU A 230 9.04 -25.64 1.73
C LEU A 230 9.41 -26.61 2.83
N THR A 231 8.59 -27.63 3.04
CA THR A 231 8.78 -28.66 4.07
C THR A 231 8.82 -30.03 3.41
N TYR A 232 9.77 -30.87 3.83
CA TYR A 232 9.85 -32.26 3.43
C TYR A 232 9.64 -33.17 4.65
N GLN A 233 8.58 -33.97 4.58
CA GLN A 233 8.29 -35.04 5.52
C GLN A 233 9.07 -36.29 5.11
N LEU A 234 9.87 -36.83 6.03
CA LEU A 234 10.59 -38.08 5.79
C LEU A 234 9.58 -39.23 5.62
N PRO A 235 9.74 -40.09 4.59
CA PRO A 235 8.89 -41.25 4.39
C PRO A 235 8.88 -42.18 5.60
N GLU A 236 7.70 -42.69 5.97
CA GLU A 236 7.54 -43.57 7.13
C GLU A 236 8.51 -44.75 7.13
N LYS A 237 8.77 -45.36 5.97
CA LYS A 237 9.71 -46.48 5.82
C LYS A 237 11.13 -46.19 6.31
N LEU A 238 11.58 -44.93 6.25
CA LEU A 238 12.90 -44.52 6.75
C LEU A 238 12.85 -44.26 8.26
N VAL A 239 11.72 -43.74 8.75
CA VAL A 239 11.53 -43.36 10.15
C VAL A 239 11.27 -44.58 11.03
N THR A 240 10.48 -45.56 10.57
CA THR A 240 10.17 -46.80 11.32
C THR A 240 11.38 -47.70 11.59
N ARG A 241 12.53 -47.42 10.96
CA ARG A 241 13.81 -48.10 11.24
C ARG A 241 14.59 -47.45 12.40
N THR A 242 14.02 -46.40 13.00
CA THR A 242 14.64 -45.61 14.07
C THR A 242 13.70 -45.56 15.28
N PHE A 243 14.13 -44.89 16.36
CA PHE A 243 13.31 -44.65 17.56
C PHE A 243 12.31 -43.49 17.39
N LEU A 244 12.18 -42.94 16.18
CA LEU A 244 11.34 -41.79 15.89
C LEU A 244 9.96 -42.25 15.39
N GLY A 245 8.91 -41.51 15.73
CA GLY A 245 7.57 -41.65 15.15
C GLY A 245 7.41 -40.88 13.83
N SER A 246 7.97 -39.67 13.72
CA SER A 246 7.92 -38.84 12.53
C SER A 246 9.07 -37.83 12.52
N ALA A 247 9.51 -37.40 11.33
CA ALA A 247 10.53 -36.37 11.19
C ALA A 247 10.29 -35.54 9.93
N SER A 248 10.44 -34.22 10.05
CA SER A 248 10.30 -33.26 8.95
C SER A 248 11.36 -32.18 9.03
N LEU A 249 11.83 -31.75 7.86
CA LEU A 249 12.73 -30.62 7.70
C LEU A 249 12.06 -29.61 6.78
N GLY A 250 12.03 -28.34 7.20
CA GLY A 250 11.48 -27.28 6.38
C GLY A 250 12.28 -26.00 6.45
N ILE A 251 12.14 -25.20 5.41
CA ILE A 251 12.56 -23.80 5.37
C ILE A 251 11.31 -22.94 5.26
N TYR A 252 11.32 -21.78 5.92
CA TYR A 252 10.21 -20.86 5.88
C TYR A 252 10.71 -19.42 5.85
N GLY A 253 9.87 -18.52 5.36
CA GLY A 253 10.08 -17.09 5.36
C GLY A 253 8.78 -16.32 5.46
N ASN A 254 8.81 -15.24 6.24
CA ASN A 254 7.70 -14.33 6.47
C ASN A 254 8.11 -12.89 6.11
N ASN A 255 7.19 -12.16 5.45
CA ASN A 255 7.40 -10.80 4.94
C ASN A 255 8.67 -10.70 4.07
N LEU A 256 8.78 -11.57 3.07
CA LEU A 256 9.99 -11.72 2.27
C LEU A 256 10.22 -10.53 1.33
N PHE A 257 9.21 -10.13 0.56
CA PHE A 257 9.32 -9.04 -0.40
C PHE A 257 8.09 -8.16 -0.34
N ILE A 258 8.29 -6.86 -0.57
CA ILE A 258 7.24 -5.87 -0.71
C ILE A 258 7.49 -5.09 -2.00
N TRP A 259 6.43 -4.87 -2.77
CA TRP A 259 6.40 -4.02 -3.95
C TRP A 259 5.38 -2.92 -3.68
N THR A 260 5.82 -1.67 -3.74
CA THR A 260 5.01 -0.48 -3.46
C THR A 260 4.78 0.33 -4.73
N SER A 261 3.88 1.31 -4.66
CA SER A 261 3.77 2.35 -5.69
C SER A 261 5.10 3.06 -5.91
N LYS A 262 5.35 3.57 -7.13
CA LYS A 262 6.55 4.35 -7.46
C LYS A 262 6.74 5.57 -6.56
N GLN A 263 5.66 6.13 -6.05
CA GLN A 263 5.69 7.28 -5.13
C GLN A 263 6.17 6.90 -3.72
N ASN A 264 6.15 5.61 -3.38
CA ASN A 264 6.55 5.12 -2.07
C ASN A 264 7.80 4.24 -2.17
N MET A 265 8.96 4.87 -2.03
CA MET A 265 10.25 4.19 -1.90
C MET A 265 10.81 4.24 -0.47
N TYR A 266 10.01 4.73 0.48
CA TYR A 266 10.50 5.19 1.78
C TYR A 266 10.11 4.28 2.93
N SER A 267 8.86 3.80 2.94
CA SER A 267 8.32 3.10 4.10
C SER A 267 7.34 2.00 3.73
N ASP A 268 7.28 0.97 4.57
CA ASP A 268 6.26 -0.08 4.48
C ASP A 268 4.92 0.51 4.95
N PRO A 269 3.89 0.62 4.08
CA PRO A 269 2.60 1.23 4.42
C PRO A 269 1.84 0.55 5.56
N GLU A 270 2.32 -0.59 6.04
CA GLU A 270 1.75 -1.30 7.18
C GLU A 270 2.22 -0.79 8.53
N MET A 271 3.19 0.13 8.56
CA MET A 271 3.65 0.73 9.79
C MET A 271 2.70 1.83 10.26
N ASN A 272 2.45 1.86 11.57
CA ASN A 272 1.67 2.90 12.22
C ASN A 272 2.33 3.31 13.54
N SER A 273 2.54 4.60 13.71
CA SER A 273 3.05 5.21 14.94
C SER A 273 1.95 5.77 15.84
N GLY A 274 0.68 5.79 15.39
CA GLY A 274 -0.49 6.26 16.15
C GLY A 274 -1.07 5.27 17.15
N GLY A 275 -0.45 4.09 17.31
CA GLY A 275 -0.94 3.00 18.17
C GLY A 275 -2.24 2.37 17.65
N ASN A 276 -2.90 1.58 18.51
CA ASN A 276 -4.17 0.93 18.17
C ASN A 276 -5.36 1.86 18.46
N THR A 277 -5.43 2.98 17.73
CA THR A 277 -6.47 4.01 17.90
C THR A 277 -7.16 4.29 16.56
N ASN A 278 -8.10 5.25 16.56
CA ASN A 278 -8.70 5.76 15.31
C ASN A 278 -7.73 6.62 14.48
N LEU A 279 -6.55 6.96 15.03
CA LEU A 279 -5.47 7.61 14.30
C LEU A 279 -4.61 6.53 13.63
N GLN A 280 -4.80 6.37 12.33
CA GLN A 280 -4.05 5.42 11.49
C GLN A 280 -3.30 6.15 10.37
N ALA A 281 -2.42 5.42 9.70
CA ALA A 281 -1.68 5.87 8.52
C ALA A 281 -0.74 7.06 8.77
N PHE A 282 -0.11 7.07 9.95
CA PHE A 282 1.07 7.89 10.22
C PHE A 282 2.25 6.97 10.48
N ASP A 283 3.25 7.01 9.59
CA ASP A 283 4.59 6.50 9.88
C ASP A 283 5.43 7.65 10.43
N PHE A 284 5.77 7.58 11.71
CA PHE A 284 6.62 8.58 12.37
C PHE A 284 8.03 8.04 12.61
N SER A 285 8.71 7.67 11.51
CA SER A 285 10.04 7.02 11.54
C SER A 285 10.01 5.75 12.39
N SER A 286 8.98 4.94 12.15
CA SER A 286 8.81 3.65 12.79
C SER A 286 9.94 2.68 12.43
N ARG A 287 10.03 1.59 13.17
CA ARG A 287 11.04 0.56 12.89
C ARG A 287 10.80 -0.01 11.49
N MET A 288 11.89 -0.17 10.73
CA MET A 288 11.83 -0.80 9.41
C MET A 288 11.19 -2.19 9.51
N SER A 289 10.37 -2.54 8.52
CA SER A 289 9.74 -3.86 8.42
C SER A 289 10.80 -4.96 8.39
N LEU A 290 10.62 -6.01 9.20
CA LEU A 290 11.55 -7.13 9.26
C LEU A 290 11.19 -8.21 8.24
N ARG A 291 12.23 -8.70 7.55
CA ARG A 291 12.20 -9.94 6.76
C ARG A 291 12.67 -11.09 7.65
N ASN A 292 11.81 -12.08 7.89
CA ASN A 292 12.14 -13.23 8.72
C ASN A 292 12.25 -14.49 7.87
N TYR A 293 13.25 -15.32 8.11
CA TYR A 293 13.38 -16.63 7.50
C TYR A 293 14.11 -17.58 8.45
N GLY A 294 13.88 -18.88 8.28
CA GLY A 294 14.43 -19.87 9.19
C GLY A 294 14.29 -21.29 8.69
N ILE A 295 14.90 -22.19 9.46
CA ILE A 295 14.85 -23.63 9.26
C ILE A 295 14.04 -24.20 10.43
N ARG A 296 13.17 -25.16 10.13
CA ARG A 296 12.37 -25.90 11.10
C ARG A 296 12.69 -27.38 11.00
N LEU A 297 13.14 -27.96 12.10
CA LEU A 297 13.22 -29.41 12.29
C LEU A 297 12.11 -29.79 13.27
N ALA A 298 11.24 -30.72 12.87
CA ALA A 298 10.21 -31.26 13.76
C ALA A 298 10.33 -32.78 13.80
N VAL A 299 10.36 -33.33 15.01
CA VAL A 299 10.56 -34.75 15.28
C VAL A 299 9.57 -35.18 16.36
N THR A 300 9.01 -36.39 16.22
CA THR A 300 8.25 -37.06 17.26
C THR A 300 8.93 -38.39 17.63
N PHE A 301 8.80 -38.80 18.88
CA PHE A 301 9.42 -40.01 19.44
C PHE A 301 8.33 -41.03 19.78
#